data_AF-A0A0D1D9M9-F1
#
_entry.id   AF-A0A0D1D9M9-F1
#
_cell.length_a   1.000
_cell.length_b   1.000
_cell.length_c   1.000
_cell.angle_alpha   90.00
_cell.angle_beta   90.00
_cell.angle_gamma   90.00
#
_symmetry.space_group_name_H-M   'P 1'
#
loop_
_entity.id
_entity.type
_entity.pdbx_description
1 polymer ?
#
loop_
_entity_poly.entity_id
_entity_poly.type
_entity_poly.pdbx_seq_one_letter_code
_entity_poly.pdbx_strand_id
1 'polypeptide(L)'
;MRDRIAAGLSDSAIADEFGVSRSTAHRLRSQMGKRRNEAAGHRVISTRLTDREIAGLDRLVASGAGKSRGAVLRKLVRHAGVLFEPRPDEGAFLAEADRHLSRLGGNLNQIAAALSASMRKIGRAEPSAEQVRAMHQAADEVAEIRRVLVAMLRHSQVRAESLEARLTRTGDVSEVGDA
;
A
#
# COMPACT_ATOMS: atom_id res chain seq x y z
N MET A 1 -22.66 -5.24 -9.03
CA MET A 1 -21.59 -4.86 -9.98
C MET A 1 -20.27 -4.51 -9.28
N ARG A 2 -20.23 -3.58 -8.31
CA ARG A 2 -18.99 -3.21 -7.59
C ARG A 2 -18.32 -4.37 -6.85
N ASP A 3 -19.11 -5.24 -6.20
CA ASP A 3 -18.57 -6.39 -5.47
C ASP A 3 -17.93 -7.42 -6.40
N ARG A 4 -18.42 -7.53 -7.65
CA ARG A 4 -17.81 -8.38 -8.68
C ARG A 4 -16.53 -7.78 -9.24
N ILE A 5 -16.45 -6.46 -9.35
CA ILE A 5 -15.20 -5.75 -9.67
C ILE A 5 -14.17 -6.00 -8.56
N ALA A 6 -14.57 -5.90 -7.29
CA ALA A 6 -13.71 -6.16 -6.13
C ALA A 6 -13.28 -7.63 -6.03
N ALA A 7 -14.14 -8.57 -6.43
CA ALA A 7 -13.83 -9.99 -6.54
C ALA A 7 -12.95 -10.34 -7.76
N GLY A 8 -12.50 -9.35 -8.54
CA GLY A 8 -11.53 -9.55 -9.63
C GLY A 8 -12.11 -10.09 -10.94
N LEU A 9 -13.43 -10.13 -11.10
CA LEU A 9 -14.04 -10.60 -12.36
C LEU A 9 -13.64 -9.70 -13.53
N SER A 10 -13.54 -10.26 -14.75
CA SER A 10 -13.20 -9.52 -15.96
C SER A 10 -14.33 -8.57 -16.41
N ASP A 11 -14.00 -7.50 -17.13
CA ASP A 11 -15.01 -6.55 -17.64
C ASP A 11 -16.04 -7.21 -18.57
N SER A 12 -15.64 -8.27 -19.29
CA SER A 12 -16.57 -9.11 -20.08
C SER A 12 -17.52 -9.89 -19.19
N ALA A 13 -17.02 -10.59 -18.16
CA ALA A 13 -17.88 -11.36 -17.27
C ALA A 13 -18.88 -10.45 -16.53
N ILE A 14 -18.45 -9.24 -16.18
CA ILE A 14 -19.31 -8.24 -15.54
C ILE A 14 -20.31 -7.64 -16.54
N ALA A 15 -19.90 -7.41 -17.79
CA ALA A 15 -20.81 -6.98 -18.85
C ALA A 15 -21.92 -8.00 -19.10
N ASP A 16 -21.55 -9.28 -19.19
CA ASP A 16 -22.48 -10.38 -19.45
C ASP A 16 -23.40 -10.63 -18.24
N GLU A 17 -22.89 -10.59 -17.01
CA GLU A 17 -23.67 -10.79 -15.77
C GLU A 17 -24.69 -9.66 -15.53
N PHE A 18 -24.32 -8.41 -15.84
CA PHE A 18 -25.17 -7.24 -15.58
C PHE A 18 -25.89 -6.70 -16.83
N GLY A 19 -25.74 -7.34 -17.99
CA GLY A 19 -26.36 -6.91 -19.26
C GLY A 19 -25.93 -5.52 -19.72
N VAL A 20 -24.70 -5.12 -19.43
CA VAL A 20 -24.16 -3.79 -19.79
C VAL A 20 -23.05 -3.89 -20.81
N SER A 21 -22.73 -2.78 -21.49
CA SER A 21 -21.58 -2.76 -22.39
C SER A 21 -20.26 -2.99 -21.63
N ARG A 22 -19.30 -3.64 -22.29
CA ARG A 22 -17.94 -3.83 -21.76
C ARG A 22 -17.25 -2.50 -21.41
N SER A 23 -17.53 -1.44 -22.17
CA SER A 23 -17.05 -0.09 -21.89
C SER A 23 -17.62 0.48 -20.58
N THR A 24 -18.87 0.15 -20.23
CA THR A 24 -19.50 0.56 -18.96
C THR A 24 -18.86 -0.15 -17.78
N ALA A 25 -18.59 -1.45 -17.88
CA ALA A 25 -17.88 -2.21 -16.87
C ALA A 25 -16.45 -1.68 -16.65
N HIS A 26 -15.71 -1.46 -17.74
CA HIS A 26 -14.37 -0.87 -17.69
C HIS A 26 -14.35 0.53 -17.06
N ARG A 27 -15.33 1.38 -17.40
CA ARG A 27 -15.46 2.73 -16.85
C ARG A 27 -15.73 2.70 -15.35
N LEU A 28 -16.59 1.80 -14.87
CA LEU A 28 -16.84 1.62 -13.44
C LEU A 28 -15.58 1.14 -12.70
N ARG A 29 -14.82 0.19 -13.26
CA ARG A 29 -13.55 -0.25 -12.68
C ARG A 29 -12.54 0.88 -12.61
N SER A 30 -12.39 1.61 -13.72
CA SER A 30 -11.52 2.78 -13.80
C SER A 30 -11.93 3.88 -12.81
N GLN A 31 -13.23 4.11 -12.59
CA GLN A 31 -13.72 5.02 -11.57
C GLN A 31 -13.44 4.53 -10.14
N MET A 32 -13.52 3.23 -9.87
CA MET A 32 -13.14 2.66 -8.57
C MET A 32 -11.63 2.81 -8.32
N GLY A 33 -10.79 2.64 -9.35
CA GLY A 33 -9.36 2.93 -9.29
C GLY A 33 -9.07 4.43 -9.10
N LYS A 34 -9.80 5.31 -9.80
CA LYS A 34 -9.68 6.77 -9.68
C LYS A 34 -10.14 7.30 -8.32
N ARG A 35 -11.19 6.75 -7.70
CA ARG A 35 -11.60 7.12 -6.33
C ARG A 35 -10.54 6.82 -5.27
N ARG A 36 -9.59 5.92 -5.56
CA ARG A 36 -8.42 5.70 -4.69
C ARG A 36 -7.35 6.79 -4.83
N ASN A 37 -7.39 7.54 -5.94
CA ASN A 37 -6.47 8.64 -6.29
C ASN A 37 -7.11 10.04 -6.22
N GLU A 38 -8.44 10.16 -6.14
CA GLU A 38 -9.14 11.42 -5.92
C GLU A 38 -8.93 11.89 -4.48
N ALA A 39 -7.84 12.65 -4.30
CA ALA A 39 -7.54 13.55 -3.20
C ALA A 39 -7.96 13.04 -1.81
N ALA A 40 -7.03 12.37 -1.13
CA ALA A 40 -7.04 12.33 0.34
C ALA A 40 -7.17 13.78 0.83
N GLY A 41 -8.36 14.19 1.28
CA GLY A 41 -8.69 15.58 1.58
C GLY A 41 -7.65 16.19 2.51
N HIS A 42 -6.82 17.07 1.99
CA HIS A 42 -5.80 17.74 2.79
C HIS A 42 -6.47 18.84 3.60
N ARG A 43 -6.24 18.86 4.91
CA ARG A 43 -6.59 20.00 5.76
C ARG A 43 -5.34 20.75 6.16
N VAL A 44 -5.45 22.08 6.22
CA VAL A 44 -4.38 22.94 6.74
C VAL A 44 -4.48 22.96 8.25
N ILE A 45 -3.38 22.67 8.93
CA ILE A 45 -3.19 22.86 10.37
C ILE A 45 -2.17 23.97 10.53
N SER A 46 -2.50 25.02 11.29
CA SER A 46 -1.61 26.14 11.58
C SER A 46 -1.36 26.23 13.07
N THR A 47 -0.10 26.44 13.46
CA THR A 47 0.31 26.76 14.83
C THR A 47 1.39 27.84 14.79
N ARG A 48 1.56 28.57 15.90
CA ARG A 48 2.67 29.51 16.06
C ARG A 48 3.88 28.76 16.60
N LEU A 49 5.04 29.08 16.06
CA LEU A 49 6.33 28.55 16.51
C LEU A 49 7.25 29.72 16.82
N THR A 50 8.07 29.56 17.84
CA THR A 50 9.18 30.45 18.16
C THR A 50 10.28 30.34 17.10
N ASP A 51 11.14 31.35 17.03
CA ASP A 51 12.29 31.34 16.12
C ASP A 51 13.22 30.14 16.38
N ARG A 52 13.36 29.74 17.65
CA ARG A 52 14.15 28.57 18.05
C ARG A 52 13.58 27.26 17.49
N GLU A 53 12.26 27.11 17.50
CA GLU A 53 11.58 25.93 16.93
C GLU A 53 11.67 25.91 15.40
N ILE A 54 11.50 27.06 14.75
CA ILE A 54 11.68 27.19 13.29
C ILE A 54 13.12 26.81 12.90
N ALA A 55 14.12 27.33 13.62
CA ALA A 55 15.51 26.97 13.39
C ALA A 55 15.78 25.47 13.63
N GLY A 56 15.09 24.85 14.59
CA GLY A 56 15.11 23.40 14.79
C GLY A 56 14.58 22.63 13.58
N LEU A 57 13.45 23.07 13.02
CA LEU A 57 12.87 22.46 11.83
C LEU A 57 13.76 22.62 10.59
N ASP A 58 14.42 23.77 10.45
CA ASP A 58 15.37 24.02 9.36
C ASP A 58 16.59 23.10 9.43
N ARG A 59 17.12 22.84 10.62
CA ARG A 59 18.20 21.87 10.80
C ARG A 59 17.80 20.47 10.36
N LEU A 60 16.56 20.04 10.61
CA LEU A 60 16.06 18.74 10.15
C LEU A 60 15.92 18.67 8.63
N VAL A 61 15.48 19.75 7.99
CA VAL A 61 15.46 19.82 6.53
C VAL A 61 16.88 19.75 5.96
N ALA A 62 17.81 20.54 6.52
CA ALA A 62 19.20 20.57 6.10
C ALA A 62 19.91 19.22 6.29
N SER A 63 19.55 18.44 7.32
CA SER A 63 20.07 17.09 7.56
C SER A 63 19.45 16.03 6.64
N GLY A 64 18.56 16.40 5.72
CA GLY A 64 17.91 15.48 4.78
C GLY A 64 16.70 14.72 5.35
N ALA A 65 16.14 15.13 6.50
CA ALA A 65 14.98 14.45 7.08
C ALA A 65 13.71 14.55 6.19
N GLY A 66 13.65 15.54 5.31
CA GLY A 66 12.63 15.73 4.30
C GLY A 66 12.95 16.89 3.35
N LYS A 67 12.28 16.94 2.19
CA LYS A 67 12.51 17.95 1.13
C LYS A 67 12.05 19.38 1.51
N SER A 68 11.26 19.51 2.57
CA SER A 68 10.73 20.79 3.06
C SER A 68 10.28 20.66 4.52
N ARG A 69 10.07 21.80 5.18
CA ARG A 69 9.48 21.87 6.53
C ARG A 69 8.17 21.07 6.62
N GLY A 70 7.28 21.25 5.65
CA GLY A 70 6.01 20.51 5.58
C GLY A 70 6.19 19.00 5.36
N ALA A 71 7.21 18.59 4.60
CA ALA A 71 7.53 17.17 4.43
C ALA A 71 8.03 16.55 5.75
N VAL A 72 8.89 17.26 6.49
CA VAL A 72 9.35 16.85 7.82
C VAL A 72 8.19 16.75 8.81
N LEU A 73 7.34 17.78 8.89
CA LEU A 73 6.16 17.77 9.77
C LEU A 73 5.21 16.63 9.44
N ARG A 74 4.94 16.39 8.15
CA ARG A 74 4.09 15.26 7.74
C ARG A 74 4.69 13.92 8.14
N LYS A 75 6.01 13.76 8.02
CA LYS A 75 6.73 12.56 8.44
C LYS A 75 6.64 12.36 9.95
N LEU A 76 6.79 13.42 10.74
CA LEU A 76 6.61 13.39 12.20
C LEU A 76 5.18 13.01 12.59
N VAL A 77 4.17 13.62 11.96
CA VAL A 77 2.75 13.29 12.18
C VAL A 77 2.46 11.84 11.83
N ARG A 78 3.00 11.31 10.73
CA ARG A 78 2.82 9.91 10.35
C ARG A 78 3.48 8.96 11.36
N HIS A 79 4.70 9.27 11.78
CA HIS A 79 5.38 8.48 12.80
C HIS A 79 4.65 8.49 14.15
N ALA A 80 4.13 9.65 14.58
CA ALA A 80 3.40 9.78 15.83
C ALA A 80 1.99 9.16 15.78
N GLY A 81 1.31 9.26 14.63
CA GLY A 81 -0.04 8.72 14.43
C GLY A 81 -0.10 7.23 14.10
N VAL A 82 1.00 6.48 14.29
CA VAL A 82 1.13 5.05 13.94
C VAL A 82 0.77 4.78 12.47
N LEU A 83 0.94 5.79 11.60
CA LEU A 83 0.76 5.63 10.17
C LEU A 83 2.04 5.05 9.59
N PHE A 84 1.90 4.01 8.77
CA PHE A 84 3.04 3.41 8.09
C PHE A 84 3.72 4.44 7.19
N GLU A 85 4.99 4.73 7.51
CA GLU A 85 5.88 5.55 6.70
C GLU A 85 7.04 4.65 6.24
N PRO A 86 7.04 4.21 4.98
CA PRO A 86 8.10 3.37 4.46
C PRO A 86 9.41 4.15 4.40
N ARG A 87 10.50 3.50 4.80
CA ARG A 87 11.84 3.99 4.48
C ARG A 87 12.06 3.98 2.95
N PRO A 88 13.01 4.75 2.41
CA PRO A 88 13.29 4.75 0.98
C PRO A 88 13.55 3.34 0.39
N ASP A 89 14.27 2.50 1.13
CA ASP A 89 14.54 1.10 0.81
C ASP A 89 13.27 0.22 0.88
N GLU A 90 12.43 0.41 1.90
CA GLU A 90 11.13 -0.27 2.03
C GLU A 90 10.19 0.14 0.87
N GLY A 91 10.21 1.42 0.46
CA GLY A 91 9.41 1.93 -0.66
C GLY A 91 9.80 1.31 -2.00
N ALA A 92 11.11 1.13 -2.26
CA ALA A 92 11.60 0.45 -3.45
C ALA A 92 11.13 -1.02 -3.50
N PHE A 93 11.26 -1.73 -2.37
CA PHE A 93 10.74 -3.10 -2.24
C PHE A 93 9.24 -3.16 -2.50
N LEU A 94 8.43 -2.25 -1.92
CA LEU A 94 6.98 -2.23 -2.14
C LEU A 94 6.62 -2.05 -3.62
N ALA A 95 7.32 -1.16 -4.33
CA ALA A 95 7.11 -0.95 -5.76
C ALA A 95 7.54 -2.16 -6.61
N GLU A 96 8.56 -2.89 -6.17
CA GLU A 96 8.96 -4.15 -6.80
C GLU A 96 7.97 -5.28 -6.54
N ALA A 97 7.55 -5.44 -5.28
CA ALA A 97 6.55 -6.41 -4.87
C ALA A 97 5.23 -6.21 -5.62
N ASP A 98 4.77 -4.97 -5.81
CA ASP A 98 3.56 -4.66 -6.59
C ASP A 98 3.68 -5.08 -8.06
N ARG A 99 4.82 -4.77 -8.71
CA ARG A 99 5.10 -5.22 -10.08
C ARG A 99 5.19 -6.75 -10.17
N HIS A 100 5.79 -7.38 -9.17
CA HIS A 100 5.94 -8.84 -9.13
C HIS A 100 4.59 -9.53 -8.95
N LEU A 101 3.78 -9.09 -7.99
CA LEU A 101 2.41 -9.59 -7.78
C LEU A 101 1.53 -9.39 -9.01
N SER A 102 1.67 -8.27 -9.70
CA SER A 102 0.96 -8.02 -10.96
C SER A 102 1.32 -9.03 -12.05
N ARG A 103 2.61 -9.38 -12.18
CA ARG A 103 3.07 -10.43 -13.09
C ARG A 103 2.52 -11.80 -12.71
N LEU A 104 2.57 -12.17 -11.43
CA LEU A 104 2.00 -13.43 -10.93
C LEU A 104 0.50 -13.51 -11.23
N GLY A 105 -0.25 -12.45 -10.96
CA GLY A 105 -1.68 -12.38 -11.29
C GLY A 105 -1.95 -12.53 -12.79
N GLY A 106 -1.13 -11.92 -13.64
CA GLY A 106 -1.19 -12.10 -15.10
C GLY A 106 -0.99 -13.55 -15.54
N ASN A 107 0.01 -14.24 -14.98
CA ASN A 107 0.28 -15.64 -15.28
C ASN A 107 -0.84 -16.56 -14.80
N LEU A 108 -1.34 -16.36 -13.58
CA LEU A 108 -2.46 -17.13 -13.04
C LEU A 108 -3.74 -16.94 -13.86
N ASN A 109 -3.99 -15.74 -14.38
CA ASN A 109 -5.10 -15.48 -15.30
C ASN A 109 -4.96 -16.26 -16.62
N GLN A 110 -3.74 -16.41 -17.14
CA GLN A 110 -3.49 -17.22 -18.34
C GLN A 110 -3.74 -18.71 -18.07
N ILE A 111 -3.32 -19.22 -16.91
CA ILE A 111 -3.60 -20.61 -16.49
C ILE A 111 -5.11 -20.82 -16.37
N ALA A 112 -5.82 -19.92 -15.69
CA ALA A 112 -7.28 -19.98 -15.57
C ALA A 112 -7.99 -19.95 -16.93
N ALA A 113 -7.52 -19.13 -17.87
CA ALA A 113 -8.06 -19.07 -19.22
C ALA A 113 -7.82 -20.38 -20.00
N ALA A 114 -6.63 -20.97 -19.89
CA ALA A 114 -6.31 -22.25 -20.50
C ALA A 114 -7.18 -23.39 -19.96
N LEU A 115 -7.38 -23.43 -18.64
CA LEU A 115 -8.27 -24.39 -17.97
C LEU A 115 -9.73 -24.20 -18.39
N SER A 116 -10.19 -22.95 -18.51
CA SER A 116 -11.53 -22.65 -19.01
C SER A 116 -11.71 -23.08 -20.47
N ALA A 117 -10.65 -22.99 -21.28
CA ALA A 117 -10.66 -23.48 -22.65
C ALA A 117 -10.67 -25.01 -22.71
N SER A 118 -9.92 -25.71 -21.84
CA SER A 118 -9.97 -27.18 -21.77
C SER A 118 -11.36 -27.67 -21.34
N MET A 119 -11.96 -27.03 -20.33
CA MET A 119 -13.30 -27.34 -19.87
C MET A 119 -14.33 -27.28 -21.01
N ARG A 120 -14.24 -26.26 -21.87
CA ARG A 120 -15.12 -26.13 -23.04
C ARG A 120 -14.86 -27.16 -24.14
N LYS A 121 -13.62 -27.59 -24.32
CA LYS A 121 -13.23 -28.51 -25.42
C LYS A 121 -13.44 -29.98 -25.07
N ILE A 122 -13.09 -30.38 -23.84
CA ILE A 122 -13.01 -31.79 -23.42
C ILE A 122 -13.87 -32.09 -22.19
N GLY A 123 -14.68 -31.12 -21.72
CA GLY A 123 -15.59 -31.31 -20.58
C GLY A 123 -14.91 -31.39 -19.22
N ARG A 124 -13.60 -31.17 -19.13
CA ARG A 124 -12.85 -31.15 -17.87
C ARG A 124 -11.76 -30.06 -17.84
N ALA A 125 -11.56 -29.47 -16.67
CA ALA A 125 -10.41 -28.62 -16.39
C ALA A 125 -9.23 -29.51 -16.03
N GLU A 126 -8.21 -29.56 -16.89
CA GLU A 126 -7.05 -30.42 -16.69
C GLU A 126 -5.78 -29.57 -16.79
N PRO A 127 -5.18 -29.18 -15.65
CA PRO A 127 -3.95 -28.41 -15.65
C PRO A 127 -2.78 -29.29 -16.05
N SER A 128 -1.86 -28.75 -16.84
CA SER A 128 -0.59 -29.42 -17.11
C SER A 128 0.28 -29.46 -15.85
N ALA A 129 1.20 -30.42 -15.78
CA ALA A 129 2.15 -30.50 -14.66
C ALA A 129 2.98 -29.19 -14.48
N GLU A 130 3.25 -28.48 -15.58
CA GLU A 130 3.91 -27.18 -15.55
C GLU A 130 3.01 -26.10 -14.92
N GLN A 131 1.73 -26.06 -15.28
CA GLN A 131 0.77 -25.14 -14.68
C GLN A 131 0.60 -25.37 -13.18
N VAL A 132 0.58 -26.64 -12.74
CA VAL A 132 0.54 -26.99 -11.32
C VAL A 132 1.79 -26.49 -10.60
N ARG A 133 2.99 -26.73 -11.15
CA ARG A 133 4.24 -26.20 -10.58
C ARG A 133 4.25 -24.67 -10.52
N ALA A 134 3.81 -24.00 -11.58
CA ALA A 134 3.74 -22.54 -11.62
C ALA A 134 2.80 -21.97 -10.54
N MET A 135 1.66 -22.62 -10.28
CA MET A 135 0.74 -22.21 -9.21
C MET A 135 1.36 -22.38 -7.81
N HIS A 136 2.08 -23.47 -7.57
CA HIS A 136 2.80 -23.67 -6.29
C HIS A 136 3.90 -22.64 -6.10
N GLN A 137 4.72 -22.40 -7.12
CA GLN A 137 5.77 -21.38 -7.08
C GLN A 137 5.18 -19.99 -6.81
N ALA A 138 4.07 -19.63 -7.47
CA ALA A 138 3.39 -18.37 -7.22
C ALA A 138 2.91 -18.25 -5.76
N ALA A 139 2.41 -19.35 -5.16
CA ALA A 139 1.99 -19.36 -3.76
C ALA A 139 3.17 -19.13 -2.80
N ASP A 140 4.31 -19.77 -3.05
CA ASP A 140 5.53 -19.61 -2.25
C ASP A 140 6.09 -18.18 -2.35
N GLU A 141 6.11 -17.60 -3.56
CA GLU A 141 6.57 -16.22 -3.77
C GLU A 141 5.65 -15.20 -3.07
N VAL A 142 4.33 -15.42 -3.09
CA VAL A 142 3.38 -14.57 -2.35
C VAL A 142 3.58 -14.71 -0.84
N ALA A 143 3.86 -15.93 -0.35
CA ALA A 143 4.15 -16.15 1.06
C ALA A 143 5.43 -15.42 1.51
N GLU A 144 6.46 -15.39 0.65
CA GLU A 144 7.69 -14.63 0.90
C GLU A 144 7.43 -13.14 1.01
N ILE A 145 6.75 -12.56 0.02
CA ILE A 145 6.40 -11.14 0.02
C ILE A 145 5.60 -10.80 1.28
N ARG A 146 4.63 -11.63 1.66
CA ARG A 146 3.85 -11.46 2.90
C ARG A 146 4.73 -11.44 4.14
N ARG A 147 5.71 -12.34 4.25
CA ARG A 147 6.63 -12.39 5.41
C ARG A 147 7.41 -11.09 5.56
N VAL A 148 7.96 -10.58 4.47
CA VAL A 148 8.71 -9.31 4.46
C VAL A 148 7.79 -8.14 4.84
N LEU A 149 6.59 -8.07 4.28
CA LEU A 149 5.61 -7.03 4.63
C LEU A 149 5.24 -7.03 6.11
N VAL A 150 5.01 -8.21 6.70
CA VAL A 150 4.73 -8.34 8.15
C VAL A 150 5.90 -7.84 8.98
N ALA A 151 7.14 -8.15 8.60
CA ALA A 151 8.33 -7.64 9.28
C ALA A 151 8.44 -6.10 9.19
N MET A 152 8.20 -5.53 8.01
CA MET A 152 8.18 -4.07 7.81
C MET A 152 7.12 -3.38 8.67
N LEU A 153 5.91 -3.94 8.75
CA LEU A 153 4.83 -3.41 9.59
C LEU A 153 5.19 -3.44 11.08
N ARG A 154 5.76 -4.55 11.56
CA ARG A 154 6.23 -4.68 12.94
C ARG A 154 7.32 -3.65 13.25
N HIS A 155 8.30 -3.48 12.37
CA HIS A 155 9.33 -2.45 12.53
C HIS A 155 8.71 -1.04 12.60
N SER A 156 7.69 -0.77 11.79
CA SER A 156 6.99 0.52 11.85
C SER A 156 6.28 0.75 13.18
N GLN A 157 5.66 -0.29 13.76
CA GLN A 157 4.98 -0.22 15.06
C GLN A 157 5.97 0.08 16.20
N VAL A 158 7.07 -0.67 16.27
CA VAL A 158 8.13 -0.45 17.29
C VAL A 158 8.71 0.97 17.22
N ARG A 159 8.86 1.51 16.00
CA ARG A 159 9.32 2.90 15.81
C ARG A 159 8.31 3.92 16.33
N ALA A 160 7.01 3.69 16.13
CA ALA A 160 5.95 4.57 16.63
C ALA A 160 5.93 4.58 18.16
N GLU A 161 5.99 3.40 18.80
CA GLU A 161 6.08 3.25 20.26
C GLU A 161 7.32 3.97 20.83
N SER A 162 8.46 3.83 20.16
CA SER A 162 9.70 4.50 20.56
C SER A 162 9.60 6.04 20.48
N LEU A 163 8.86 6.57 19.50
CA LEU A 163 8.62 8.01 19.38
C LEU A 163 7.66 8.49 20.48
N GLU A 164 6.58 7.77 20.72
CA GLU A 164 5.63 8.05 21.80
C GLU A 164 6.33 8.12 23.15
N ALA A 165 7.17 7.13 23.47
CA ALA A 165 7.97 7.10 24.70
C ALA A 165 8.93 8.29 24.85
N ARG A 166 9.42 8.86 23.74
CA ARG A 166 10.27 10.06 23.76
C ARG A 166 9.45 11.33 23.97
N LEU A 167 8.26 11.41 23.38
CA LEU A 167 7.35 12.55 23.54
C LEU A 167 6.84 12.64 24.98
N THR A 168 6.45 11.52 25.59
CA THR A 168 6.01 11.48 26.99
C THR A 168 7.13 11.83 27.95
N ARG A 169 8.35 11.30 27.74
CA ARG A 169 9.53 11.63 28.56
C ARG A 169 9.93 13.11 28.49
N THR A 170 9.67 13.79 27.37
CA THR A 170 10.02 15.22 27.22
C THR A 170 8.97 16.15 27.84
N GLY A 171 7.72 15.68 28.00
CA GLY A 171 6.66 16.40 28.72
C GLY A 171 6.96 16.60 30.21
N ASP A 172 7.67 15.65 30.82
CA ASP A 172 8.00 15.65 32.27
C ASP A 172 9.13 16.63 32.66
N VAL A 173 9.93 17.10 31.69
CA VAL A 173 11.11 17.96 31.98
C VAL A 173 10.74 19.45 31.98
N SER A 174 9.50 19.81 31.64
CA SER A 174 9.05 21.21 31.59
C SER A 174 8.45 21.73 32.91
N GLU A 175 8.36 20.89 33.96
CA GLU A 175 7.83 21.30 35.28
C GLU A 175 8.91 21.50 36.36
N VAL A 176 10.19 21.32 36.05
CA VAL A 176 11.29 21.51 37.04
C VAL A 176 12.27 22.56 36.53
N GLY A 177 11.91 23.83 36.71
CA GLY A 177 12.85 24.92 36.41
C GLY A 177 12.23 26.30 36.34
N ASP A 178 11.56 26.73 37.41
CA ASP A 178 11.52 28.13 37.83
C ASP A 178 11.16 28.17 39.33
N ALA A 179 12.21 28.19 40.16
CA ALA A 179 12.18 28.54 41.58
C ALA A 179 13.50 29.24 41.93
#